data_AF-A0AB34FDB9-F1
#
_entry.id   AF-A0AB34FDB9-F1
#
_cell.length_a   1.000
_cell.length_b   1.000
_cell.length_c   1.000
_cell.angle_alpha   90.00
_cell.angle_beta   90.00
_cell.angle_gamma   90.00
#
_symmetry.space_group_name_H-M   'P 1'
#
loop_
_entity.id
_entity.type
_entity.pdbx_description
1 polymer ?
#
loop_
_entity_poly.entity_id
_entity_poly.type
_entity_poly.pdbx_seq_one_letter_code
_entity_poly.pdbx_strand_id
1 'polypeptide(L)'
;MTSTAHLVPLARHIAAAASFADLVATIPLPYRDVLHAHLVDKYRFARKHTSVRRQRSAYQSALDRGTCPSVIAAAVQLPQLPFSPAFLTAPEYAVGSAALQTHLTTARHTFLRAAIALKSDELACLSEKLRPDFDTWNRLVIDVAASLAQSSGGSLLQDDAGRIILAGVSSAVRDDFAAVLGACSLYTRHLLPIARDAPFRGVTFASPATSGSSCTYSVPILGLSSLGALPLPCFESFGALVQCSSNGCFT
;
A
#
# COMPACT_ATOMS: atom_id res chain seq x y z
N MET A 1 35.52 7.80 -2.69
CA MET A 1 35.50 6.44 -3.30
C MET A 1 35.24 5.42 -2.21
N THR A 2 33.98 5.02 -2.04
CA THR A 2 33.58 3.92 -1.15
C THR A 2 33.97 2.60 -1.80
N SER A 3 34.69 1.74 -1.09
CA SER A 3 35.09 0.42 -1.57
C SER A 3 33.85 -0.41 -1.90
N THR A 4 33.54 -0.56 -3.18
CA THR A 4 32.41 -1.37 -3.68
C THR A 4 32.64 -2.88 -3.47
N ALA A 5 33.86 -3.28 -3.10
CA ALA A 5 34.26 -4.68 -2.97
C ALA A 5 33.40 -5.47 -1.95
N HIS A 6 32.98 -4.83 -0.85
CA HIS A 6 32.24 -5.50 0.23
C HIS A 6 30.72 -5.57 -0.03
N LEU A 7 30.20 -4.75 -0.95
CA LEU A 7 28.78 -4.78 -1.33
C LEU A 7 28.45 -5.97 -2.24
N VAL A 8 29.42 -6.46 -3.02
CA VAL A 8 29.20 -7.52 -4.01
C VAL A 8 28.73 -8.85 -3.37
N PRO A 9 29.38 -9.37 -2.30
CA PRO A 9 28.92 -10.60 -1.66
C PRO A 9 27.52 -10.47 -1.04
N LEU A 10 27.26 -9.37 -0.33
CA LEU A 10 25.98 -9.11 0.31
C LEU A 10 24.85 -8.96 -0.72
N ALA A 11 25.08 -8.19 -1.79
CA ALA A 11 24.11 -8.03 -2.88
C ALA A 11 23.73 -9.36 -3.53
N ARG A 12 24.70 -10.27 -3.71
CA ARG A 12 24.45 -11.61 -4.24
C ARG A 12 23.57 -12.44 -3.31
N HIS A 13 23.82 -12.42 -2.00
CA HIS A 13 22.98 -13.13 -1.03
C HIS A 13 21.56 -12.54 -0.96
N ILE A 14 21.43 -11.21 -0.98
CA ILE A 14 20.13 -10.53 -1.04
C ILE A 14 19.36 -10.98 -2.28
N ALA A 15 20.00 -10.97 -3.45
CA ALA A 15 19.37 -11.37 -4.71
C ALA A 15 18.94 -12.85 -4.72
N ALA A 16 19.64 -13.71 -3.98
CA ALA A 16 19.33 -15.13 -3.86
C ALA A 16 18.23 -15.44 -2.82
N ALA A 17 17.85 -14.48 -1.97
CA ALA A 17 16.82 -14.69 -0.95
C ALA A 17 15.45 -14.95 -1.60
N ALA A 18 14.86 -16.11 -1.33
CA ALA A 18 13.56 -16.51 -1.87
C ALA A 18 12.38 -16.14 -0.95
N SER A 19 12.65 -15.97 0.34
CA SER A 19 11.66 -15.61 1.35
C SER A 19 12.09 -14.38 2.16
N PHE A 20 11.14 -13.79 2.90
CA PHE A 20 11.45 -12.69 3.82
C PHE A 20 12.42 -13.14 4.93
N ALA A 21 12.29 -14.38 5.40
CA ALA A 21 13.20 -14.95 6.39
C ALA A 21 14.62 -15.08 5.82
N ASP A 22 14.77 -15.57 4.58
CA ASP A 22 16.08 -15.66 3.92
C ASP A 22 16.70 -14.26 3.77
N LEU A 23 15.90 -13.27 3.39
CA LEU A 23 16.35 -11.89 3.26
C LEU A 23 16.89 -11.36 4.60
N VAL A 24 16.15 -11.54 5.69
CA VAL A 24 16.59 -11.13 7.04
C VAL A 24 17.84 -11.91 7.48
N ALA A 25 17.97 -13.18 7.09
CA ALA A 25 19.14 -13.99 7.40
C ALA A 25 20.44 -13.47 6.73
N THR A 26 20.34 -12.71 5.62
CA THR A 26 21.49 -12.06 4.98
C THR A 26 22.05 -10.87 5.78
N ILE A 27 21.31 -10.35 6.76
CA ILE A 27 21.76 -9.26 7.62
C ILE A 27 22.76 -9.80 8.65
N PRO A 28 23.94 -9.17 8.82
CA PRO A 28 24.88 -9.55 9.86
C PRO A 28 24.23 -9.48 11.24
N LEU A 29 24.53 -10.46 12.09
CA LEU A 29 23.85 -10.69 13.38
C LEU A 29 23.66 -9.42 14.23
N PRO A 30 24.67 -8.54 14.41
CA PRO A 30 24.51 -7.36 15.26
C PRO A 30 23.43 -6.38 14.80
N TYR A 31 23.16 -6.30 13.50
CA TYR A 31 22.18 -5.35 12.92
C TYR A 31 20.80 -5.98 12.76
N ARG A 32 20.70 -7.31 12.90
CA ARG A 32 19.53 -8.08 12.47
C ARG A 32 18.26 -7.64 13.18
N ASP A 33 18.26 -7.51 14.49
CA ASP A 33 17.03 -7.23 15.26
C ASP A 33 16.44 -5.86 14.92
N VAL A 34 17.31 -4.85 14.85
CA VAL A 34 16.92 -3.46 14.56
C VAL A 34 16.43 -3.32 13.12
N LEU A 35 17.15 -3.90 12.16
CA LEU A 35 16.77 -3.83 10.75
C LEU A 35 15.60 -4.74 10.40
N HIS A 36 15.43 -5.86 11.10
CA HIS A 36 14.29 -6.77 10.92
C HIS A 36 12.97 -6.03 11.17
N ALA A 37 12.85 -5.26 12.25
CA ALA A 37 11.65 -4.48 12.54
C ALA A 37 11.32 -3.50 11.39
N HIS A 38 12.32 -2.76 10.93
CA HIS A 38 12.17 -1.83 9.79
C HIS A 38 11.73 -2.56 8.51
N LEU A 39 12.35 -3.70 8.20
CA LEU A 39 12.03 -4.49 7.02
C LEU A 39 10.66 -5.17 7.10
N VAL A 40 10.19 -5.56 8.29
CA VAL A 40 8.84 -6.10 8.49
C VAL A 40 7.79 -5.09 8.05
N ASP A 41 7.93 -3.83 8.44
CA ASP A 41 6.98 -2.78 8.05
C ASP A 41 7.01 -2.51 6.56
N LYS A 42 8.20 -2.40 5.95
CA LYS A 42 8.33 -2.29 4.49
C LYS A 42 7.74 -3.51 3.77
N TYR A 43 7.94 -4.72 4.30
CA TYR A 43 7.37 -5.96 3.75
C TYR A 43 5.84 -5.98 3.83
N ARG A 44 5.24 -5.47 4.92
CA ARG A 44 3.78 -5.31 5.05
C ARG A 44 3.23 -4.41 3.96
N PHE A 45 3.86 -3.26 3.71
CA PHE A 45 3.49 -2.38 2.60
C PHE A 45 3.65 -3.08 1.24
N ALA A 46 4.71 -3.86 1.05
CA ALA A 46 4.94 -4.60 -0.20
C ALA A 46 3.84 -5.63 -0.46
N ARG A 47 3.42 -6.39 0.57
CA ARG A 47 2.32 -7.34 0.47
C ARG A 47 0.98 -6.67 0.20
N LYS A 48 0.72 -5.53 0.84
CA LYS A 48 -0.50 -4.75 0.57
C LYS A 48 -0.49 -4.22 -0.86
N HIS A 49 0.63 -3.69 -1.34
CA HIS A 49 0.80 -3.22 -2.70
C HIS A 49 0.54 -4.32 -3.74
N THR A 50 1.08 -5.52 -3.56
CA THR A 50 0.83 -6.65 -4.49
C THR A 50 -0.65 -7.08 -4.47
N SER A 51 -1.29 -7.09 -3.30
CA SER A 51 -2.72 -7.38 -3.16
C SER A 51 -3.60 -6.34 -3.87
N VAL A 52 -3.38 -5.05 -3.62
CA VAL A 52 -4.14 -3.95 -4.22
C VAL A 52 -3.95 -3.94 -5.75
N ARG A 53 -2.74 -4.21 -6.24
CA ARG A 53 -2.46 -4.31 -7.68
C ARG A 53 -3.27 -5.42 -8.33
N ARG A 54 -3.38 -6.59 -7.69
CA ARG A 54 -4.22 -7.70 -8.17
C ARG A 54 -5.70 -7.33 -8.16
N GLN A 55 -6.19 -6.70 -7.10
CA GLN A 55 -7.59 -6.24 -7.01
C GLN A 55 -7.92 -5.22 -8.11
N ARG A 56 -7.07 -4.21 -8.32
CA ARG A 56 -7.24 -3.23 -9.40
C ARG A 56 -7.31 -3.91 -10.77
N SER A 57 -6.38 -4.85 -11.03
CA SER A 57 -6.36 -5.60 -12.30
C SER A 57 -7.64 -6.43 -12.49
N ALA A 58 -8.16 -7.05 -11.42
CA ALA A 58 -9.42 -7.78 -11.49
C ALA A 58 -10.61 -6.85 -11.78
N TYR A 59 -10.65 -5.67 -11.17
CA TYR A 59 -11.69 -4.67 -11.43
C TYR A 59 -11.63 -4.12 -12.85
N GLN A 60 -10.43 -3.83 -13.36
CA GLN A 60 -10.22 -3.43 -14.76
C GLN A 60 -10.72 -4.52 -15.71
N SER A 61 -10.33 -5.78 -15.48
CA SER A 61 -10.81 -6.88 -16.32
C SER A 61 -12.33 -7.06 -16.26
N ALA A 62 -12.96 -6.84 -15.11
CA ALA A 62 -14.42 -6.90 -15.00
C ALA A 62 -15.08 -5.77 -15.82
N LEU A 63 -14.54 -4.55 -15.73
CA LEU A 63 -15.00 -3.38 -16.49
C LEU A 63 -14.90 -3.63 -18.00
N ASP A 64 -13.75 -4.14 -18.47
CA ASP A 64 -13.50 -4.43 -19.89
C ASP A 64 -14.47 -5.50 -20.44
N ARG A 65 -14.85 -6.47 -19.60
CA ARG A 65 -15.82 -7.52 -19.94
C ARG A 65 -17.28 -7.07 -19.79
N GLY A 66 -17.54 -5.85 -19.31
CA GLY A 66 -18.88 -5.37 -19.00
C GLY A 66 -19.56 -6.16 -17.86
N THR A 67 -18.76 -6.76 -16.97
CA THR A 67 -19.25 -7.50 -15.80
C THR A 67 -19.00 -6.70 -14.52
N CYS A 68 -19.71 -7.04 -13.44
CA CYS A 68 -19.57 -6.35 -12.16
C CYS A 68 -19.06 -7.33 -11.09
N PRO A 69 -17.95 -7.01 -10.37
CA PRO A 69 -17.51 -7.80 -9.23
C PRO A 69 -18.61 -7.91 -8.18
N SER A 70 -18.72 -9.08 -7.53
CA SER A 70 -19.76 -9.36 -6.52
C SER A 70 -19.85 -8.31 -5.41
N VAL A 71 -18.70 -7.78 -4.97
CA VAL A 71 -18.62 -6.71 -3.96
C VAL A 71 -19.37 -5.46 -4.38
N ILE A 72 -19.25 -5.04 -5.64
CA ILE A 72 -19.94 -3.84 -6.16
C ILE A 72 -21.40 -4.16 -6.46
N ALA A 73 -21.70 -5.35 -7.00
CA ALA A 73 -23.06 -5.80 -7.23
C ALA A 73 -23.89 -5.89 -5.94
N ALA A 74 -23.24 -6.28 -4.83
CA ALA A 74 -23.83 -6.32 -3.50
C ALA A 74 -23.95 -4.93 -2.85
N ALA A 75 -23.09 -3.97 -3.19
CA ALA A 75 -23.20 -2.60 -2.70
C ALA A 75 -24.29 -1.79 -3.43
N VAL A 76 -24.48 -2.06 -4.73
CA VAL A 76 -25.47 -1.39 -5.57
C VAL A 76 -26.52 -2.41 -6.00
N GLN A 77 -27.56 -2.55 -5.18
CA GLN A 77 -28.66 -3.51 -5.38
C GLN A 77 -29.92 -2.82 -5.88
N LEU A 78 -30.77 -3.61 -6.54
CA LEU A 78 -32.12 -3.19 -6.85
C LEU A 78 -32.92 -3.12 -5.54
N PRO A 79 -33.58 -1.99 -5.21
CA PRO A 79 -34.48 -1.95 -4.07
C PRO A 79 -35.64 -2.91 -4.29
N GLN A 80 -36.06 -3.60 -3.23
CA GLN A 80 -37.28 -4.41 -3.24
C GLN A 80 -38.48 -3.47 -3.11
N LEU A 81 -39.09 -3.14 -4.24
CA LEU A 81 -40.26 -2.26 -4.30
C LEU A 81 -41.53 -3.11 -4.36
N PRO A 82 -42.49 -2.94 -3.43
CA PRO A 82 -43.76 -3.63 -3.49
C PRO A 82 -44.62 -3.05 -4.61
N PHE A 83 -45.08 -3.89 -5.52
CA PHE A 83 -46.02 -3.53 -6.60
C PHE A 83 -47.30 -4.37 -6.49
N SER A 84 -48.42 -3.81 -6.93
CA SER A 84 -49.67 -4.57 -7.00
C SER A 84 -49.59 -5.64 -8.11
N PRO A 85 -50.25 -6.80 -7.94
CA PRO A 85 -50.23 -7.86 -8.95
C PRO A 85 -50.72 -7.40 -10.33
N ALA A 86 -51.72 -6.52 -10.38
CA ALA A 86 -52.24 -5.96 -11.63
C ALA A 86 -51.20 -5.07 -12.35
N PHE A 87 -50.37 -4.34 -11.61
CA PHE A 87 -49.32 -3.52 -12.19
C PHE A 87 -48.17 -4.38 -12.74
N LEU A 88 -47.83 -5.50 -12.11
CA LEU A 88 -46.77 -6.41 -12.58
C LEU A 88 -47.04 -6.97 -13.98
N THR A 89 -48.30 -7.09 -14.38
CA THR A 89 -48.70 -7.54 -15.72
C THR A 89 -48.85 -6.41 -16.74
N ALA A 90 -48.77 -5.15 -16.31
CA ALA A 90 -48.97 -3.99 -17.16
C ALA A 90 -47.73 -3.70 -18.03
N PRO A 91 -47.90 -3.24 -19.29
CA PRO A 91 -46.77 -2.90 -20.16
C PRO A 91 -45.88 -1.80 -19.58
N GLU A 92 -46.45 -0.86 -18.81
CA GLU A 92 -45.73 0.21 -18.13
C GLU A 92 -44.71 -0.34 -17.13
N TYR A 93 -45.04 -1.43 -16.42
CA TYR A 93 -44.11 -2.09 -15.51
C TYR A 93 -42.92 -2.70 -16.25
N ALA A 94 -43.15 -3.35 -17.40
CA ALA A 94 -42.07 -3.92 -18.20
C ALA A 94 -41.08 -2.85 -18.68
N VAL A 95 -41.60 -1.71 -19.18
CA VAL A 95 -40.79 -0.56 -19.60
C VAL A 95 -40.03 0.06 -18.42
N GLY A 96 -40.72 0.31 -17.30
CA GLY A 96 -40.11 0.89 -16.10
C GLY A 96 -39.05 -0.02 -15.47
N SER A 97 -39.31 -1.32 -15.42
CA SER A 97 -38.36 -2.33 -14.93
C SER A 97 -37.10 -2.40 -15.79
N ALA A 98 -37.24 -2.40 -17.12
CA ALA A 98 -36.10 -2.37 -18.03
C ALA A 98 -35.26 -1.08 -17.88
N ALA A 99 -35.91 0.08 -17.75
CA ALA A 99 -35.23 1.34 -17.49
C ALA A 99 -34.48 1.31 -16.14
N LEU A 100 -35.10 0.78 -15.09
CA LEU A 100 -34.49 0.64 -13.77
C LEU A 100 -33.28 -0.31 -13.78
N GLN A 101 -33.36 -1.44 -14.49
CA GLN A 101 -32.21 -2.35 -14.67
C GLN A 101 -31.06 -1.69 -15.43
N THR A 102 -31.38 -0.87 -16.42
CA THR A 102 -30.39 -0.07 -17.16
C THR A 102 -29.70 0.92 -16.22
N HIS A 103 -30.46 1.69 -15.44
CA HIS A 103 -29.91 2.62 -14.44
C HIS A 103 -29.04 1.91 -13.40
N LEU A 104 -29.47 0.73 -12.92
CA LEU A 104 -28.71 -0.07 -11.97
C LEU A 104 -27.35 -0.52 -12.55
N THR A 105 -27.36 -0.96 -13.81
CA THR A 105 -26.13 -1.38 -14.51
C THR A 105 -25.19 -0.20 -14.71
N THR A 106 -25.71 0.95 -15.14
CA THR A 106 -24.93 2.19 -15.24
C THR A 106 -24.32 2.59 -13.90
N ALA A 107 -25.11 2.57 -12.82
CA ALA A 107 -24.64 2.89 -11.48
C ALA A 107 -23.50 1.96 -11.04
N ARG A 108 -23.65 0.64 -11.23
CA ARG A 108 -22.62 -0.36 -10.94
C ARG A 108 -21.32 -0.09 -11.68
N HIS A 109 -21.40 0.25 -12.97
CA HIS A 109 -20.20 0.59 -13.77
C HIS A 109 -19.55 1.89 -13.28
N THR A 110 -20.32 2.90 -12.90
CA THR A 110 -19.80 4.14 -12.31
C THR A 110 -19.06 3.88 -11.01
N PHE A 111 -19.65 3.08 -10.10
CA PHE A 111 -18.99 2.66 -8.86
C PHE A 111 -17.73 1.84 -9.12
N LEU A 112 -17.74 0.94 -10.11
CA LEU A 112 -16.56 0.16 -10.50
C LEU A 112 -15.41 1.07 -10.97
N ARG A 113 -15.69 2.09 -11.79
CA ARG A 113 -14.68 3.08 -12.23
C ARG A 113 -14.13 3.87 -11.04
N ALA A 114 -14.98 4.34 -10.14
CA ALA A 114 -14.55 5.03 -8.94
C ALA A 114 -13.67 4.15 -8.03
N ALA A 115 -14.03 2.87 -7.87
CA ALA A 115 -13.22 1.90 -7.13
C ALA A 115 -11.84 1.68 -7.78
N ILE A 116 -11.76 1.61 -9.11
CA ILE A 116 -10.49 1.51 -9.84
C ILE A 116 -9.62 2.75 -9.60
N ALA A 117 -10.21 3.96 -9.62
CA ALA A 117 -9.51 5.20 -9.33
C ALA A 117 -8.95 5.19 -7.91
N LEU A 118 -9.77 4.91 -6.90
CA LEU A 118 -9.35 4.83 -5.51
C LEU A 118 -8.26 3.77 -5.29
N LYS A 119 -8.34 2.62 -5.96
CA LYS A 119 -7.29 1.58 -5.92
C LYS A 119 -5.99 2.04 -6.59
N SER A 120 -6.06 2.95 -7.56
CA SER A 120 -4.88 3.55 -8.18
C SER A 120 -4.20 4.55 -7.23
N ASP A 121 -4.98 5.35 -6.51
CA ASP A 121 -4.46 6.26 -5.49
C ASP A 121 -3.85 5.50 -4.30
N GLU A 122 -4.51 4.42 -3.85
CA GLU A 122 -3.97 3.52 -2.82
C GLU A 122 -2.61 2.94 -3.26
N LEU A 123 -2.46 2.56 -4.54
CA LEU A 123 -1.17 2.07 -5.08
C LEU A 123 -0.10 3.16 -5.13
N ALA A 124 -0.45 4.39 -5.48
CA ALA A 124 0.50 5.50 -5.48
C ALA A 124 1.02 5.76 -4.05
N CYS A 125 0.12 5.80 -3.06
CA CYS A 125 0.47 5.94 -1.65
C CYS A 125 1.38 4.81 -1.16
N LEU A 126 1.03 3.55 -1.46
CA LEU A 126 1.85 2.39 -1.08
C LEU A 126 3.22 2.38 -1.79
N SER A 127 3.29 2.84 -3.03
CA SER A 127 4.55 2.97 -3.77
C SER A 127 5.49 4.00 -3.11
N GLU A 128 4.93 5.10 -2.60
CA GLU A 128 5.71 6.09 -1.85
C GLU A 128 6.29 5.49 -0.56
N LYS A 129 5.46 4.75 0.19
CA LYS A 129 5.91 4.05 1.42
C LYS A 129 6.97 2.99 1.16
N LEU A 130 7.02 2.43 -0.05
CA LEU A 130 8.01 1.47 -0.50
C LEU A 130 9.30 2.08 -1.03
N ARG A 131 9.43 3.41 -1.10
CA ARG A 131 10.72 4.03 -1.43
C ARG A 131 11.77 3.72 -0.36
N PRO A 132 13.06 3.61 -0.72
CA PRO A 132 14.13 3.46 0.26
C PRO A 132 14.11 4.63 1.26
N ASP A 133 14.08 4.33 2.56
CA ASP A 133 14.14 5.31 3.63
C ASP A 133 15.57 5.32 4.18
N PHE A 134 16.44 6.06 3.47
CA PHE A 134 17.87 6.12 3.79
C PHE A 134 18.13 6.73 5.15
N ASP A 135 17.34 7.72 5.58
CA ASP A 135 17.57 8.42 6.84
C ASP A 135 17.31 7.51 8.04
N THR A 136 16.16 6.83 8.05
CA THR A 136 15.84 5.84 9.09
C THR A 136 16.84 4.69 9.04
N TRP A 137 17.14 4.15 7.86
CA TRP A 137 18.10 3.07 7.70
C TRP A 137 19.48 3.43 8.25
N ASN A 138 20.05 4.55 7.80
CA ASN A 138 21.38 4.99 8.20
C ASN A 138 21.45 5.20 9.72
N ARG A 139 20.46 5.88 10.30
CA ARG A 139 20.39 6.07 11.76
C ARG A 139 20.45 4.75 12.51
N LEU A 140 19.61 3.78 12.15
CA LEU A 140 19.58 2.46 12.80
C LEU A 140 20.92 1.71 12.66
N VAL A 141 21.56 1.78 11.49
CA VAL A 141 22.87 1.15 11.25
C VAL A 141 23.98 1.84 12.05
N ILE A 142 23.99 3.17 12.10
CA ILE A 142 24.97 3.97 12.85
C ILE A 142 24.85 3.72 14.34
N ASP A 143 23.64 3.66 14.89
CA ASP A 143 23.38 3.42 16.33
C ASP A 143 23.95 2.06 16.77
N VAL A 144 23.73 1.01 15.95
CA VAL A 144 24.29 -0.33 16.19
C VAL A 144 25.82 -0.31 16.07
N ALA A 145 26.36 0.33 15.02
CA ALA A 145 27.78 0.41 14.78
C ALA A 145 28.54 1.16 15.89
N ALA A 146 27.95 2.23 16.42
CA ALA A 146 28.49 2.97 17.56
C ALA A 146 28.57 2.09 18.81
N SER A 147 27.50 1.33 19.09
CA SER A 147 27.45 0.39 20.21
C SER A 147 28.51 -0.71 20.07
N LEU A 148 28.68 -1.26 18.87
CA LEU A 148 29.72 -2.26 18.57
C LEU A 148 31.12 -1.71 18.76
N ALA A 149 31.38 -0.49 18.28
CA ALA A 149 32.67 0.17 18.43
C ALA A 149 33.03 0.33 19.91
N GLN A 150 32.11 0.88 20.70
CA GLN A 150 32.30 1.05 22.14
C GLN A 150 32.60 -0.28 22.85
N SER A 151 31.83 -1.33 22.55
CA SER A 151 32.04 -2.66 23.16
C SER A 151 33.38 -3.30 22.79
N SER A 152 34.00 -2.87 21.67
CA SER A 152 35.27 -3.39 21.17
C SER A 152 36.47 -2.50 21.53
N GLY A 153 36.28 -1.43 22.31
CA GLY A 153 37.33 -0.44 22.60
C GLY A 153 37.67 0.49 21.44
N GLY A 154 36.83 0.51 20.40
CA GLY A 154 36.91 1.42 19.26
C GLY A 154 36.05 2.68 19.42
N SER A 155 36.00 3.48 18.36
CA SER A 155 35.23 4.73 18.32
C SER A 155 34.61 4.97 16.94
N LEU A 156 33.43 5.60 16.93
CA LEU A 156 32.80 6.13 15.73
C LEU A 156 33.33 7.55 15.49
N LEU A 157 33.96 7.79 14.35
CA LEU A 157 34.50 9.08 13.94
C LEU A 157 33.80 9.56 12.67
N GLN A 158 33.77 10.88 12.46
CA GLN A 158 33.35 11.48 11.21
C GLN A 158 34.58 12.11 10.55
N ASP A 159 34.84 11.78 9.29
CA ASP A 159 35.95 12.38 8.54
C ASP A 159 35.59 13.78 8.00
N ASP A 160 36.58 14.48 7.44
CA ASP A 160 36.40 15.82 6.86
C ASP A 160 35.41 15.86 5.69
N ALA A 161 35.12 14.70 5.08
CA ALA A 161 34.11 14.55 4.03
C ALA A 161 32.72 14.19 4.59
N GLY A 162 32.55 14.22 5.91
CA GLY A 162 31.31 13.88 6.61
C GLY A 162 31.00 12.39 6.65
N ARG A 163 31.93 11.51 6.23
CA ARG A 163 31.75 10.06 6.22
C ARG A 163 32.03 9.47 7.59
N ILE A 164 31.23 8.49 7.96
CA ILE A 164 31.35 7.81 9.24
C ILE A 164 32.38 6.69 9.11
N ILE A 165 33.37 6.70 10.01
CA ILE A 165 34.47 5.75 10.06
C ILE A 165 34.48 5.07 11.44
N LEU A 166 34.61 3.76 11.44
CA LEU A 166 34.83 2.98 12.66
C LEU A 166 36.34 2.81 12.87
N ALA A 167 36.87 3.43 13.93
CA ALA A 167 38.28 3.33 14.33
C ALA A 167 38.44 2.35 15.51
N GLY A 168 39.59 1.67 15.59
CA GLY A 168 39.89 0.74 16.69
C GLY A 168 39.09 -0.56 16.70
N VAL A 169 38.35 -0.87 15.64
CA VAL A 169 37.60 -2.14 15.48
C VAL A 169 38.24 -3.06 14.44
N SER A 170 37.87 -4.34 14.44
CA SER A 170 38.35 -5.32 13.46
C SER A 170 37.90 -4.96 12.03
N SER A 171 38.65 -5.42 11.02
CA SER A 171 38.28 -5.22 9.61
C SER A 171 36.91 -5.79 9.28
N ALA A 172 36.56 -6.96 9.81
CA ALA A 172 35.26 -7.60 9.61
C ALA A 172 34.10 -6.69 10.04
N VAL A 173 34.20 -6.02 11.20
CA VAL A 173 33.15 -5.10 11.69
C VAL A 173 33.02 -3.87 10.79
N ARG A 174 34.15 -3.35 10.28
CA ARG A 174 34.14 -2.22 9.32
C ARG A 174 33.50 -2.60 7.99
N ASP A 175 33.82 -3.79 7.50
CA ASP A 175 33.31 -4.30 6.22
C ASP A 175 31.81 -4.55 6.31
N ASP A 176 31.33 -5.15 7.41
CA ASP A 176 29.90 -5.34 7.69
C ASP A 176 29.16 -4.00 7.77
N PHE A 177 29.71 -3.02 8.50
CA PHE A 177 29.12 -1.68 8.59
C PHE A 177 28.98 -1.03 7.20
N ALA A 178 30.06 -1.01 6.42
CA ALA A 178 30.05 -0.42 5.08
C ALA A 178 29.07 -1.14 4.14
N ALA A 179 29.01 -2.47 4.21
CA ALA A 179 28.10 -3.27 3.41
C ALA A 179 26.64 -3.00 3.78
N VAL A 180 26.29 -3.01 5.07
CA VAL A 180 24.92 -2.80 5.54
C VAL A 180 24.47 -1.35 5.30
N LEU A 181 25.33 -0.36 5.56
CA LEU A 181 25.01 1.06 5.32
C LEU A 181 24.62 1.31 3.86
N GLY A 182 25.32 0.69 2.90
CA GLY A 182 25.04 0.82 1.47
C GLY A 182 23.89 -0.04 0.95
N ALA A 183 23.31 -0.94 1.75
CA ALA A 183 22.38 -1.97 1.26
C ALA A 183 20.88 -1.59 1.28
N CYS A 184 20.51 -0.42 1.79
CA CYS A 184 19.10 0.00 1.96
C CYS A 184 18.24 -0.21 0.70
N SER A 185 18.74 0.24 -0.46
CA SER A 185 18.03 0.14 -1.74
C SER A 185 17.90 -1.30 -2.23
N LEU A 186 18.89 -2.16 -1.96
CA LEU A 186 18.89 -3.56 -2.33
C LEU A 186 17.80 -4.33 -1.57
N TYR A 187 17.76 -4.19 -0.25
CA TYR A 187 16.72 -4.78 0.58
C TYR A 187 15.34 -4.29 0.13
N THR A 188 15.16 -2.97 0.01
CA THR A 188 13.88 -2.37 -0.36
C THR A 188 13.37 -2.87 -1.71
N ARG A 189 14.25 -2.95 -2.73
CA ARG A 189 13.91 -3.45 -4.07
C ARG A 189 13.52 -4.91 -4.06
N HIS A 190 14.16 -5.73 -3.23
CA HIS A 190 13.93 -7.18 -3.18
C HIS A 190 12.67 -7.59 -2.40
N LEU A 191 12.12 -6.69 -1.57
CA LEU A 191 10.87 -6.95 -0.84
C LEU A 191 9.65 -7.15 -1.76
N LEU A 192 9.58 -6.43 -2.88
CA LEU A 192 8.44 -6.52 -3.82
C LEU A 192 8.31 -7.90 -4.50
N PRO A 193 9.37 -8.46 -5.10
CA PRO A 193 9.37 -9.84 -5.60
C PRO A 193 8.95 -10.86 -4.53
N ILE A 194 9.58 -10.83 -3.35
CA ILE A 194 9.25 -11.76 -2.25
C ILE A 194 7.77 -11.61 -1.84
N ALA A 195 7.27 -10.39 -1.72
CA ALA A 195 5.87 -10.13 -1.35
C ALA A 195 4.86 -10.56 -2.42
N ARG A 196 5.28 -10.63 -3.70
CA ARG A 196 4.45 -11.11 -4.80
C ARG A 196 4.32 -12.63 -4.77
N ASP A 197 5.41 -13.31 -4.46
CA ASP A 197 5.52 -14.76 -4.55
C ASP A 197 5.10 -15.44 -3.23
N ALA A 198 4.98 -14.67 -2.15
CA ALA A 198 4.40 -15.14 -0.89
C ALA A 198 2.96 -15.66 -1.09
N PRO A 199 2.64 -16.86 -0.61
CA PRO A 199 1.28 -17.39 -0.70
C PRO A 199 0.32 -16.42 -0.02
N PHE A 200 -0.76 -16.07 -0.72
CA PHE A 200 -1.83 -15.29 -0.14
C PHE A 200 -2.56 -16.18 0.87
N ARG A 201 -2.04 -16.26 2.10
CA ARG A 201 -2.86 -16.66 3.23
C ARG A 201 -3.86 -15.54 3.39
N GLY A 202 -5.07 -15.75 2.87
CA GLY A 202 -6.17 -14.83 3.06
C GLY A 202 -6.27 -14.55 4.55
N VAL A 203 -5.88 -13.35 4.95
CA VAL A 203 -6.31 -12.85 6.25
C VAL A 203 -7.79 -12.61 6.03
N THR A 204 -8.60 -13.62 6.35
CA THR A 204 -10.01 -13.43 6.58
C THR A 204 -10.04 -12.38 7.68
N PHE A 205 -10.33 -11.13 7.32
CA PHE A 205 -10.75 -10.17 8.30
C PHE A 205 -12.10 -10.71 8.77
N ALA A 206 -12.06 -11.56 9.79
CA ALA A 206 -13.17 -11.65 10.72
C ALA A 206 -13.29 -10.22 11.24
N SER A 207 -14.21 -9.46 10.64
CA SER A 207 -14.58 -8.16 11.15
C SER A 207 -14.93 -8.42 12.61
N PRO A 208 -14.15 -7.92 13.60
CA PRO A 208 -14.64 -7.99 14.95
C PRO A 208 -16.00 -7.30 14.91
N ALA A 209 -17.01 -7.96 15.44
CA ALA A 209 -18.28 -7.34 15.73
C ALA A 209 -18.00 -6.31 16.84
N THR A 210 -17.36 -5.19 16.47
CA THR A 210 -17.16 -4.04 17.33
C THR A 210 -18.48 -3.32 17.33
N SER A 211 -19.28 -3.66 18.34
CA SER A 211 -20.32 -2.79 18.87
C SER A 211 -19.80 -1.34 18.90
N GLY A 212 -20.46 -0.45 18.16
CA GLY A 212 -20.53 0.96 18.57
C GLY A 212 -19.54 1.96 17.98
N SER A 213 -18.86 1.72 16.85
CA SER A 213 -18.23 2.83 16.13
C SER A 213 -18.32 2.66 14.61
N SER A 214 -19.36 3.26 14.04
CA SER A 214 -19.53 3.42 12.61
C SER A 214 -18.48 4.41 12.10
N CYS A 215 -17.46 3.92 11.39
CA CYS A 215 -16.74 4.78 10.46
C CYS A 215 -17.67 5.03 9.26
N THR A 216 -18.54 6.04 9.37
CA THR A 216 -19.26 6.59 8.21
C THR A 216 -18.24 7.19 7.26
N TYR A 217 -17.93 6.49 6.18
CA TYR A 217 -17.42 7.12 4.98
C TYR A 217 -18.57 7.90 4.36
N SER A 218 -18.67 9.19 4.69
CA SER A 218 -19.55 10.10 3.97
C SER A 218 -18.97 10.31 2.57
N VAL A 219 -19.39 9.47 1.64
CA VAL A 219 -19.26 9.79 0.21
C VAL A 219 -20.17 11.01 -0.01
N PRO A 220 -19.68 12.16 -0.47
CA PRO A 220 -20.55 13.25 -0.83
C PRO A 220 -21.49 12.75 -1.93
N ILE A 221 -22.76 12.56 -1.58
CA ILE A 221 -23.83 12.34 -2.54
C ILE A 221 -23.96 13.69 -3.26
N LEU A 222 -23.30 13.82 -4.41
CA LEU A 222 -23.58 14.93 -5.32
C LEU A 222 -25.05 14.81 -5.70
N GLY A 223 -25.83 15.78 -5.26
CA GLY A 223 -27.28 15.80 -5.43
C GLY A 223 -27.67 15.63 -6.88
N LEU A 224 -28.45 14.59 -7.16
CA LEU A 224 -29.25 14.47 -8.37
C LEU A 224 -30.36 15.54 -8.31
N SER A 225 -30.03 16.75 -8.76
CA SER A 225 -31.02 17.81 -8.99
C SER A 225 -31.41 17.81 -10.47
N SER A 226 -32.69 17.50 -10.70
CA SER A 226 -33.55 17.75 -11.87
C SER A 226 -32.97 17.62 -13.30
N LEU A 227 -33.59 16.71 -14.05
CA LEU A 227 -33.66 16.71 -15.51
C LEU A 227 -34.06 18.09 -16.07
N GLY A 228 -33.16 18.70 -16.83
CA GLY A 228 -33.37 19.86 -17.69
C GLY A 228 -32.27 19.90 -18.76
N ALA A 229 -32.66 20.09 -20.02
CA ALA A 229 -31.88 19.76 -21.21
C ALA A 229 -30.65 20.67 -21.52
N LEU A 230 -29.59 20.04 -22.07
CA LEU A 230 -28.43 20.57 -22.85
C LEU A 230 -27.45 21.56 -22.16
N PRO A 231 -26.21 21.76 -22.68
CA PRO A 231 -25.22 20.86 -23.27
C PRO A 231 -23.96 20.73 -22.35
N LEU A 232 -23.06 19.79 -22.70
CA LEU A 232 -21.78 19.50 -22.02
C LEU A 232 -20.95 20.75 -21.65
N PRO A 233 -20.38 20.82 -20.44
CA PRO A 233 -19.20 21.62 -20.19
C PRO A 233 -17.95 20.77 -19.98
N CYS A 234 -16.83 21.39 -20.34
CA CYS A 234 -15.46 20.90 -20.25
C CYS A 234 -15.07 20.42 -18.85
N PHE A 235 -14.26 19.36 -18.83
CA PHE A 235 -13.56 18.86 -17.66
C PHE A 235 -12.54 19.90 -17.17
N GLU A 236 -12.87 20.63 -16.10
CA GLU A 236 -11.87 21.32 -15.28
C GLU A 236 -11.49 20.44 -14.07
N SER A 237 -10.18 20.36 -13.86
CA SER A 237 -9.49 19.60 -12.83
C SER A 237 -9.93 20.03 -11.42
N PHE A 238 -10.50 19.12 -10.64
CA PHE A 238 -10.72 19.31 -9.21
C PHE A 238 -9.58 18.69 -8.41
N GLY A 239 -8.69 19.54 -7.89
CA GLY A 239 -7.82 19.22 -6.78
C GLY A 239 -8.62 19.23 -5.48
N ALA A 240 -8.71 18.08 -4.80
CA ALA A 240 -9.33 17.99 -3.49
C ALA A 240 -8.33 18.46 -2.41
N LEU A 241 -8.62 19.60 -1.78
CA LEU A 241 -8.01 20.03 -0.53
C LEU A 241 -8.57 19.16 0.61
N VAL A 242 -7.70 18.38 1.24
CA VAL A 242 -8.01 17.69 2.50
C VAL A 242 -7.81 18.69 3.64
N GLN A 243 -8.92 19.15 4.24
CA GLN A 243 -8.89 19.99 5.43
C GLN A 243 -9.13 19.10 6.66
N CYS A 244 -8.05 18.75 7.37
CA CYS A 244 -8.14 18.10 8.67
C CYS A 244 -8.55 19.15 9.73
N SER A 245 -9.82 19.13 10.14
CA SER A 245 -10.26 19.88 11.33
C SER A 245 -10.03 19.04 12.58
N SER A 246 -9.05 19.43 13.40
CA SER A 246 -8.89 18.94 14.76
C SER A 246 -9.73 19.80 15.71
N ASN A 247 -10.91 19.30 16.10
CA ASN A 247 -11.67 19.84 17.23
C ASN A 247 -11.74 18.77 18.31
N GLY A 248 -11.30 19.11 19.52
CA GLY A 248 -11.52 18.29 20.70
C GLY A 248 -10.61 18.63 21.88
N CYS A 249 -10.79 19.82 22.47
CA CYS A 249 -10.45 20.10 23.86
C CYS A 249 -11.59 19.66 24.80
N PHE A 250 -11.25 19.60 26.09
CA PHE A 250 -12.05 19.39 27.31
C PHE A 250 -12.14 17.93 27.79
N THR A 251 -11.76 17.59 29.03
CA THR A 251 -11.38 18.34 30.26
C THR A 251 -10.22 17.65 30.95
#